data_AF-A0A136LW92-F1
#
_entry.id   AF-A0A136LW92-F1
#
_cell.length_a   1.000
_cell.length_b   1.000
_cell.length_c   1.000
_cell.angle_alpha   90.00
_cell.angle_beta   90.00
_cell.angle_gamma   90.00
#
_symmetry.space_group_name_H-M   'P 1'
#
loop_
_entity.id
_entity.type
_entity.pdbx_description
1 polymer ?
#
loop_
_entity_poly.entity_id
_entity_poly.type
_entity_poly.pdbx_seq_one_letter_code
_entity_poly.pdbx_strand_id
1 'polypeptide(L)'
;MPASHFFPGTPMKKFSTLVLVCTLLGIIFFLYIFYSAKGRFPSLQFEAYEFVVFTLIINTAAFIAWQFDKVLDTWINWRTHFLLRFISGFVLNGILVLILSITASVLLLEVRNDDVIRLAVLLIITLFISEIFYGLFYSYRYYAKTQVEAMQLERLQLELQFNSLKKTNQSALLIQLPKYGLSPAV
;
A
#
# COMPACT_ATOMS: atom_id res chain seq x y z
N MET A 1 2.37 -11.95 1.05
CA MET A 1 2.73 -11.39 2.37
C MET A 1 1.57 -10.54 2.84
N PRO A 2 0.96 -10.82 4.00
CA PRO A 2 -0.22 -10.09 4.44
C PRO A 2 0.13 -8.62 4.76
N ALA A 3 -0.80 -7.71 4.48
CA ALA A 3 -0.75 -6.26 4.75
C ALA A 3 -0.50 -5.88 6.23
N SER A 4 -0.41 -6.88 7.14
CA SER A 4 -0.25 -6.70 8.57
C SER A 4 1.07 -6.08 9.01
N HIS A 5 2.05 -5.89 8.11
CA HIS A 5 3.38 -5.37 8.44
C HIS A 5 3.61 -3.87 8.13
N PHE A 6 2.55 -3.13 7.78
CA PHE A 6 2.66 -1.73 7.36
C PHE A 6 2.76 -0.71 8.51
N PHE A 7 2.17 -1.01 9.66
CA PHE A 7 2.28 -0.18 10.86
C PHE A 7 2.80 -1.05 12.01
N PRO A 8 3.93 -0.71 12.66
CA PRO A 8 4.35 -1.40 13.88
C PRO A 8 3.34 -1.07 14.99
N GLY A 9 2.36 -1.94 15.17
CA GLY A 9 1.26 -1.74 16.09
C GLY A 9 0.31 -2.93 16.09
N THR A 10 -0.32 -3.18 17.25
CA THR A 10 -1.37 -4.18 17.40
C THR A 10 -2.50 -3.93 16.38
N PRO A 11 -3.22 -4.97 15.92
CA PRO A 11 -4.29 -4.82 14.93
C PRO A 11 -5.33 -3.76 15.31
N MET A 12 -5.55 -3.55 16.62
CA MET A 12 -6.43 -2.50 17.14
C MET A 12 -5.93 -1.07 16.83
N LYS A 13 -4.62 -0.81 16.88
CA LYS A 13 -4.06 0.51 16.55
C LYS A 13 -4.27 0.86 15.08
N LYS A 14 -4.14 -0.13 14.18
CA LYS A 14 -4.34 0.05 12.73
C LYS A 14 -5.78 0.41 12.39
N PHE A 15 -6.72 -0.30 12.99
CA PHE A 15 -8.14 -0.03 12.82
C PHE A 15 -8.51 1.36 13.35
N SER A 16 -8.01 1.72 14.54
CA SER A 16 -8.22 3.05 15.12
C SER A 16 -7.67 4.17 14.22
N THR A 17 -6.47 4.01 13.67
CA THR A 17 -5.90 5.00 12.74
C THR A 17 -6.72 5.11 11.45
N LEU A 18 -7.21 4.00 10.91
CA LEU A 18 -8.07 4.01 9.71
C LEU A 18 -9.35 4.78 9.98
N VAL A 19 -10.07 4.46 11.06
CA VAL A 19 -11.31 5.16 11.42
C VAL A 19 -11.07 6.64 11.65
N LEU A 20 -9.98 7.02 12.31
CA LEU A 20 -9.64 8.42 12.57
C LEU A 20 -9.39 9.18 11.26
N VAL A 21 -8.57 8.63 10.35
CA VAL A 21 -8.28 9.24 9.05
C VAL A 21 -9.55 9.34 8.21
N CYS A 22 -10.37 8.30 8.15
CA CYS A 22 -11.62 8.28 7.40
C CYS A 22 -12.67 9.25 7.97
N THR A 23 -12.69 9.43 9.29
CA THR A 23 -13.57 10.41 9.94
C THR A 23 -13.12 11.84 9.61
N LEU A 24 -11.82 12.13 9.65
CA LEU A 24 -11.28 13.43 9.20
C LEU A 24 -11.61 13.70 7.72
N LEU A 25 -11.41 12.70 6.86
CA LEU A 25 -11.81 12.76 5.45
C LEU A 25 -13.31 13.03 5.29
N GLY A 26 -14.15 12.38 6.11
CA GLY A 26 -15.59 12.58 6.10
C GLY A 26 -16.00 14.00 6.47
N ILE A 27 -15.37 14.57 7.50
CA ILE A 27 -15.56 15.97 7.89
C ILE A 27 -15.18 16.91 6.74
N ILE A 28 -14.01 16.69 6.12
CA ILE A 28 -13.52 17.53 5.02
C ILE A 28 -14.46 17.45 3.81
N PHE A 29 -14.94 16.26 3.45
CA PHE A 29 -15.85 16.08 2.31
C PHE A 29 -17.19 16.74 2.55
N PHE A 30 -17.75 16.58 3.74
CA PHE A 30 -18.98 17.27 4.11
C PHE A 30 -18.81 18.79 4.04
N LEU A 31 -17.73 19.34 4.62
CA LEU A 31 -17.45 20.78 4.57
C LEU A 31 -17.33 21.28 3.13
N TYR A 32 -16.61 20.55 2.27
CA TYR A 32 -16.45 20.90 0.86
C TYR A 32 -17.79 20.90 0.11
N ILE A 33 -18.57 19.82 0.23
CA ILE A 33 -19.85 19.67 -0.47
C ILE A 33 -20.84 20.75 0.01
N PHE A 34 -20.95 20.92 1.33
CA PHE A 34 -21.87 21.89 1.94
C PHE A 34 -21.51 23.33 1.55
N TYR A 35 -20.23 23.69 1.64
CA TYR A 35 -19.75 25.02 1.26
C TYR A 35 -19.96 25.27 -0.24
N SER A 36 -19.69 24.26 -1.08
CA SER A 36 -19.91 24.34 -2.53
C SER A 36 -21.40 24.44 -2.92
N ALA A 37 -22.32 23.91 -2.10
CA ALA A 37 -23.75 23.94 -2.37
C ALA A 37 -24.44 25.20 -1.83
N LYS A 38 -24.13 25.60 -0.58
CA LYS A 38 -24.84 26.64 0.17
C LYS A 38 -24.04 27.95 0.31
N GLY A 39 -22.76 27.98 -0.08
CA GLY A 39 -21.90 29.18 -0.03
C GLY A 39 -21.56 29.68 1.38
N ARG A 40 -21.92 28.92 2.42
CA ARG A 40 -21.71 29.24 3.84
C ARG A 40 -21.18 28.03 4.59
N PHE A 41 -20.60 28.25 5.77
CA PHE A 41 -20.22 27.17 6.67
C PHE A 41 -21.46 26.51 7.30
N PRO A 42 -21.43 25.18 7.51
CA PRO A 42 -22.52 24.46 8.15
C PRO A 42 -22.67 24.87 9.60
N SER A 43 -23.92 25.09 10.01
CA SER A 43 -24.30 25.25 11.41
C SER A 43 -24.51 23.87 12.02
N LEU A 44 -23.68 23.50 13.00
CA LEU A 44 -23.69 22.18 13.66
C LEU A 44 -25.05 21.78 14.27
N GLN A 45 -25.93 22.73 14.56
CA GLN A 45 -27.22 22.45 15.20
C GLN A 45 -28.33 22.08 14.21
N PHE A 46 -28.36 22.72 13.04
CA PHE A 46 -29.44 22.52 12.05
C PHE A 46 -29.13 21.39 11.06
N GLU A 47 -27.84 21.15 10.78
CA GLU A 47 -27.39 20.26 9.71
C GLU A 47 -26.66 19.03 10.28
N ALA A 48 -26.85 18.74 11.57
CA ALA A 48 -26.19 17.64 12.29
C ALA A 48 -26.50 16.28 11.66
N TYR A 49 -27.74 16.10 11.19
CA TYR A 49 -28.19 14.86 10.56
C TYR A 49 -27.40 14.56 9.28
N GLU A 50 -27.34 15.52 8.36
CA GLU A 50 -26.56 15.39 7.12
C GLU A 50 -25.10 15.08 7.43
N PHE A 51 -24.48 15.83 8.34
CA PHE A 51 -23.10 15.63 8.74
C PHE A 51 -22.81 14.21 9.26
N VAL A 52 -23.66 13.69 10.14
CA VAL A 52 -23.50 12.35 10.72
C VAL A 52 -23.66 11.27 9.65
N VAL A 53 -24.68 11.40 8.79
CA VAL A 53 -24.94 10.43 7.72
C VAL A 53 -23.79 10.40 6.70
N PHE A 54 -23.30 11.57 6.26
CA PHE A 54 -22.13 11.65 5.36
C PHE A 54 -20.88 11.00 5.97
N THR A 55 -20.58 11.32 7.22
CA THR A 55 -19.41 10.78 7.93
C THR A 55 -19.53 9.27 8.13
N LEU A 56 -20.74 8.77 8.40
CA LEU A 56 -21.01 7.35 8.57
C LEU A 56 -20.89 6.58 7.25
N ILE A 57 -21.39 7.13 6.14
CA ILE A 57 -21.25 6.53 4.81
C ILE A 57 -19.77 6.39 4.44
N ILE A 58 -18.97 7.43 4.65
CA ILE A 58 -17.54 7.41 4.32
C ILE A 58 -16.77 6.39 5.16
N ASN A 59 -17.04 6.33 6.47
CA ASN A 59 -16.43 5.31 7.33
C ASN A 59 -16.85 3.89 6.93
N THR A 60 -18.12 3.69 6.59
CA THR A 60 -18.64 2.40 6.11
C THR A 60 -17.98 2.01 4.79
N ALA A 61 -17.85 2.95 3.86
CA ALA A 61 -17.16 2.75 2.59
C ALA A 61 -15.72 2.28 2.79
N ALA A 62 -14.98 3.00 3.63
CA ALA A 62 -13.58 2.68 3.91
C ALA A 62 -13.43 1.32 4.60
N PHE A 63 -14.33 0.98 5.53
CA PHE A 63 -14.31 -0.30 6.21
C PHE A 63 -14.56 -1.47 5.24
N ILE A 64 -15.58 -1.35 4.40
CA ILE A 64 -15.92 -2.39 3.44
C ILE A 64 -14.81 -2.52 2.38
N ALA A 65 -14.28 -1.41 1.86
CA ALA A 65 -13.15 -1.40 0.93
C ALA A 65 -11.93 -2.12 1.53
N TRP A 66 -11.57 -1.81 2.77
CA TRP A 66 -10.49 -2.50 3.49
C TRP A 66 -10.72 -4.01 3.62
N GLN A 67 -11.97 -4.43 3.83
CA GLN A 67 -12.30 -5.85 3.91
C GLN A 67 -12.19 -6.53 2.54
N PHE A 68 -12.65 -5.87 1.46
CA PHE A 68 -12.47 -6.38 0.10
C PHE A 68 -11.00 -6.49 -0.27
N ASP A 69 -10.18 -5.51 0.09
CA ASP A 69 -8.75 -5.55 -0.19
C ASP A 69 -8.04 -6.73 0.45
N LYS A 70 -8.42 -7.09 1.68
CA LYS A 70 -7.90 -8.31 2.33
C LYS A 70 -8.31 -9.58 1.60
N VAL A 71 -9.55 -9.65 1.15
CA VAL A 71 -10.06 -10.80 0.39
C VAL A 71 -9.30 -10.89 -0.94
N LEU A 72 -9.15 -9.76 -1.64
CA LEU A 72 -8.41 -9.69 -2.89
C LEU A 72 -6.94 -10.04 -2.73
N ASP A 73 -6.28 -9.62 -1.66
CA ASP A 73 -4.88 -9.96 -1.39
C ASP A 73 -4.67 -11.47 -1.20
N THR A 74 -5.73 -12.19 -0.81
CA THR A 74 -5.71 -13.66 -0.70
C THR A 74 -5.86 -14.33 -2.07
N TRP A 75 -6.65 -13.73 -2.97
CA TRP A 75 -6.96 -14.30 -4.29
C TRP A 75 -5.94 -13.91 -5.35
N ILE A 76 -5.50 -12.66 -5.34
CA ILE A 76 -4.62 -12.06 -6.35
C ILE A 76 -3.44 -11.42 -5.63
N ASN A 77 -2.32 -12.15 -5.60
CA ASN A 77 -1.12 -11.67 -4.95
C ASN A 77 -0.47 -10.55 -5.79
N TRP A 78 -0.25 -9.39 -5.16
CA TRP A 78 0.47 -8.26 -5.75
C TRP A 78 1.84 -8.63 -6.33
N ARG A 79 2.48 -9.70 -5.82
CA ARG A 79 3.80 -10.16 -6.28
C ARG A 79 3.80 -10.64 -7.73
N THR A 80 2.74 -11.32 -8.15
CA THR A 80 2.69 -12.01 -9.44
C THR A 80 1.82 -11.29 -10.45
N HIS A 81 0.77 -10.61 -10.00
CA HIS A 81 -0.23 -10.01 -10.89
C HIS A 81 -0.58 -8.58 -10.48
N PHE A 82 0.41 -7.68 -10.50
CA PHE A 82 0.24 -6.28 -10.12
C PHE A 82 -0.91 -5.59 -10.86
N LEU A 83 -0.91 -5.65 -12.20
CA LEU A 83 -1.90 -4.96 -13.03
C LEU A 83 -3.30 -5.54 -12.84
N LEU A 84 -3.42 -6.87 -12.76
CA LEU A 84 -4.70 -7.54 -12.51
C LEU A 84 -5.28 -7.17 -11.13
N ARG A 85 -4.44 -7.11 -10.09
CA ARG A 85 -4.83 -6.74 -8.73
C ARG A 85 -5.25 -5.28 -8.61
N PHE A 86 -4.56 -4.40 -9.34
CA PHE A 86 -4.90 -2.98 -9.40
C PHE A 86 -6.26 -2.78 -10.09
N ILE A 87 -6.47 -3.38 -11.27
CA ILE A 87 -7.74 -3.26 -11.99
C ILE A 87 -8.88 -3.88 -11.20
N SER A 88 -8.70 -5.07 -10.61
CA SER A 88 -9.75 -5.73 -9.84
C SER A 88 -10.10 -4.96 -8.55
N GLY A 89 -9.10 -4.43 -7.85
CA GLY A 89 -9.31 -3.54 -6.70
C GLY A 89 -10.09 -2.30 -7.09
N PHE A 90 -9.65 -1.60 -8.14
CA PHE A 90 -10.32 -0.39 -8.64
C PHE A 90 -11.77 -0.65 -9.07
N VAL A 91 -12.03 -1.73 -9.81
CA VAL A 91 -13.38 -2.07 -10.28
C VAL A 91 -14.30 -2.43 -9.11
N LEU A 92 -13.85 -3.27 -8.17
CA LEU A 92 -14.67 -3.67 -7.02
C LEU A 92 -14.95 -2.51 -6.08
N ASN A 93 -13.92 -1.71 -5.76
CA ASN A 93 -14.08 -0.51 -4.95
C ASN A 93 -14.96 0.53 -5.68
N GLY A 94 -14.88 0.62 -7.01
CA GLY A 94 -15.77 1.45 -7.81
C GLY A 94 -17.24 1.03 -7.72
N ILE A 95 -17.53 -0.27 -7.85
CA ILE A 95 -18.89 -0.82 -7.68
C ILE A 95 -19.42 -0.53 -6.27
N LEU A 96 -18.57 -0.69 -5.26
CA LEU A 96 -18.90 -0.38 -3.87
C LEU A 96 -19.28 1.09 -3.69
N VAL A 97 -18.53 2.02 -4.28
CA VAL A 97 -18.88 3.44 -4.22
C VAL A 97 -20.20 3.72 -4.91
N LEU A 98 -20.48 3.09 -6.06
CA LEU A 98 -21.77 3.26 -6.73
C LEU A 98 -22.93 2.79 -5.85
N ILE A 99 -22.83 1.62 -5.23
CA ILE A 99 -23.84 1.08 -4.31
C ILE A 99 -24.06 2.03 -3.11
N LEU A 100 -22.97 2.51 -2.51
CA LEU A 100 -23.05 3.44 -1.39
C LEU A 100 -23.59 4.81 -1.79
N SER A 101 -23.32 5.27 -3.01
CA SER A 101 -23.86 6.53 -3.53
C SER A 101 -25.37 6.43 -3.75
N ILE A 102 -25.85 5.30 -4.27
CA ILE A 102 -27.31 5.03 -4.37
C ILE A 102 -27.93 4.98 -2.97
N THR A 103 -27.28 4.31 -2.02
CA THR A 103 -27.75 4.22 -0.64
C THR A 103 -27.78 5.60 0.02
N ALA A 104 -26.75 6.42 -0.20
CA ALA A 104 -26.68 7.81 0.26
C ALA A 104 -27.85 8.63 -0.29
N SER A 105 -28.15 8.51 -1.59
CA SER A 105 -29.28 9.19 -2.24
C SER A 105 -30.63 8.80 -1.64
N VAL A 106 -30.80 7.54 -1.21
CA VAL A 106 -32.03 7.05 -0.58
C VAL A 106 -32.14 7.47 0.90
N LEU A 107 -31.02 7.52 1.63
CA LEU A 107 -31.02 7.92 3.04
C LEU A 107 -31.12 9.44 3.21
N LEU A 108 -30.60 10.19 2.26
CA LEU A 108 -30.58 11.63 2.24
C LEU A 108 -31.65 12.18 1.29
N LEU A 109 -32.92 11.77 1.49
CA LEU A 109 -34.05 12.12 0.60
C LEU A 109 -34.23 13.63 0.37
N GLU A 110 -33.75 14.46 1.29
CA GLU A 110 -33.81 15.93 1.20
C GLU A 110 -32.56 16.56 0.57
N VAL A 111 -31.48 15.79 0.38
CA VAL A 111 -30.23 16.27 -0.20
C VAL A 111 -30.31 16.25 -1.72
N ARG A 112 -29.78 17.30 -2.34
CA ARG A 112 -29.76 17.44 -3.79
C ARG A 112 -28.91 16.33 -4.42
N ASN A 113 -29.41 15.71 -5.49
CA ASN A 113 -28.68 14.66 -6.23
C ASN A 113 -27.25 15.10 -6.63
N ASP A 114 -27.06 16.38 -6.93
CA ASP A 114 -25.74 16.95 -7.24
C ASP A 114 -24.72 16.74 -6.11
N ASP A 115 -25.15 16.81 -4.85
CA ASP A 115 -24.29 16.71 -3.69
C ASP A 115 -23.86 15.25 -3.46
N VAL A 116 -24.76 14.29 -3.75
CA VAL A 116 -24.46 12.85 -3.74
C VAL A 116 -23.51 12.48 -4.87
N ILE A 117 -23.68 13.06 -6.07
CA ILE A 117 -22.76 12.84 -7.20
C ILE A 117 -21.37 13.38 -6.86
N ARG A 118 -21.27 14.57 -6.25
CA ARG A 118 -19.99 15.14 -5.78
C ARG A 118 -19.33 14.23 -4.75
N LEU A 119 -20.10 13.66 -3.81
CA LEU A 119 -19.59 12.67 -2.87
C LEU A 119 -19.05 11.43 -3.57
N ALA A 120 -19.79 10.88 -4.52
CA ALA A 120 -19.37 9.71 -5.29
C ALA A 120 -18.04 9.95 -6.02
N VAL A 121 -17.90 11.11 -6.66
CA VAL A 121 -16.67 11.52 -7.35
C VAL A 121 -15.50 11.63 -6.37
N LEU A 122 -15.68 12.28 -5.21
CA LEU A 122 -14.65 12.40 -4.19
C LEU A 122 -14.22 11.02 -3.63
N LEU A 123 -15.18 10.12 -3.41
CA LEU A 123 -14.90 8.75 -2.97
C LEU A 123 -14.11 7.95 -4.02
N ILE A 124 -14.51 8.01 -5.29
CA ILE A 124 -13.79 7.33 -6.38
C ILE A 124 -12.35 7.84 -6.48
N ILE A 125 -12.15 9.15 -6.46
CA ILE A 125 -10.81 9.74 -6.54
C ILE A 125 -9.96 9.30 -5.34
N THR A 126 -10.54 9.28 -4.15
CA THR A 126 -9.82 8.91 -2.92
C THR A 126 -9.43 7.44 -2.92
N LEU A 127 -10.34 6.55 -3.33
CA LEU A 127 -10.05 5.12 -3.47
C LEU A 127 -9.03 4.87 -4.59
N PHE A 128 -9.09 5.62 -5.68
CA PHE A 128 -8.09 5.52 -6.73
C PHE A 128 -6.69 5.91 -6.22
N ILE A 129 -6.60 7.01 -5.48
CA ILE A 129 -5.36 7.45 -4.86
C ILE A 129 -4.85 6.41 -3.87
N SER A 130 -5.73 5.84 -3.01
CA SER A 130 -5.31 4.80 -2.07
C SER A 130 -4.75 3.58 -2.76
N GLU A 131 -5.34 3.18 -3.90
CA GLU A 131 -4.89 2.02 -4.67
C GLU A 131 -3.53 2.23 -5.32
N ILE A 132 -3.28 3.44 -5.82
CA ILE A 132 -1.97 3.85 -6.31
C ILE A 132 -0.94 3.79 -5.18
N PHE A 133 -1.22 4.40 -4.03
CA PHE A 133 -0.29 4.40 -2.90
C PHE A 133 -0.01 2.99 -2.39
N TYR A 134 -1.05 2.15 -2.30
CA TYR A 134 -0.92 0.77 -1.86
C TYR A 134 -0.05 -0.04 -2.83
N GLY A 135 -0.32 0.07 -4.13
CA GLY A 135 0.49 -0.55 -5.18
C GLY A 135 1.94 -0.05 -5.20
N LEU A 136 2.16 1.26 -5.10
CA LEU A 136 3.49 1.87 -5.07
C LEU A 136 4.32 1.39 -3.89
N PHE A 137 3.73 1.34 -2.70
CA PHE A 137 4.46 0.93 -1.50
C PHE A 137 4.78 -0.56 -1.52
N TYR A 138 3.87 -1.39 -2.05
CA TYR A 138 4.14 -2.79 -2.30
C TYR A 138 5.29 -2.98 -3.29
N SER A 139 5.24 -2.27 -4.42
CA SER A 139 6.27 -2.23 -5.46
C SER A 139 7.63 -1.83 -4.88
N TYR A 140 7.69 -0.73 -4.14
CA TYR A 140 8.92 -0.23 -3.51
C TYR A 140 9.57 -1.27 -2.60
N ARG A 141 8.79 -1.89 -1.70
CA ARG A 141 9.34 -2.92 -0.79
C ARG A 141 9.82 -4.16 -1.52
N TYR A 142 9.14 -4.55 -2.60
CA TYR A 142 9.54 -5.70 -3.40
C TYR A 142 10.86 -5.43 -4.12
N TYR A 143 10.96 -4.33 -4.86
CA TYR A 143 12.17 -3.98 -5.60
C TYR A 143 13.37 -3.70 -4.70
N ALA A 144 13.17 -3.10 -3.52
CA ALA A 144 14.27 -2.85 -2.57
C ALA A 144 14.83 -4.16 -1.99
N LYS A 145 13.98 -5.12 -1.60
CA LYS A 145 14.45 -6.40 -1.07
C LYS A 145 15.16 -7.24 -2.12
N THR A 146 14.59 -7.36 -3.32
CA THR A 146 15.18 -8.19 -4.38
C THR A 146 16.54 -7.65 -4.84
N GLN A 147 16.71 -6.32 -4.90
CA GLN A 147 18.01 -5.72 -5.22
C GLN A 147 19.06 -5.99 -4.13
N VAL A 148 18.68 -5.92 -2.85
CA VAL A 148 19.61 -6.21 -1.74
C VAL A 148 20.04 -7.68 -1.75
N GLU A 149 19.12 -8.61 -1.98
CA GLU A 149 19.44 -10.04 -2.09
C GLU A 149 20.38 -10.31 -3.28
N ALA A 150 20.15 -9.67 -4.43
CA ALA A 150 21.03 -9.78 -5.59
C ALA A 150 22.46 -9.28 -5.27
N MET A 151 22.59 -8.11 -4.62
CA MET A 151 23.89 -7.57 -4.22
C MET A 151 24.62 -8.46 -3.20
N GLN A 152 23.91 -9.11 -2.29
CA GLN A 152 24.50 -10.05 -1.33
C GLN A 152 25.04 -11.31 -2.02
N LEU A 153 24.30 -11.84 -3.00
CA LEU A 153 24.74 -12.98 -3.80
C LEU A 153 25.97 -12.65 -4.64
N GLU A 154 26.01 -11.48 -5.27
CA GLU A 154 27.19 -11.01 -6.02
C GLU A 154 28.41 -10.86 -5.10
N ARG A 155 28.23 -10.30 -3.90
CA ARG A 155 29.32 -10.20 -2.91
C ARG A 155 29.85 -11.57 -2.53
N LEU A 156 28.96 -12.54 -2.29
CA LEU A 156 29.36 -13.91 -1.96
C LEU A 156 30.14 -14.55 -3.11
N GLN A 157 29.71 -14.36 -4.36
CA GLN A 157 30.42 -14.87 -5.54
C GLN A 157 31.82 -14.27 -5.66
N LEU A 158 31.96 -12.95 -5.48
CA LEU A 158 33.25 -12.27 -5.50
C LEU A 158 34.19 -12.77 -4.38
N GLU A 159 33.65 -13.02 -3.19
CA GLU A 159 34.42 -13.56 -2.06
C GLU A 159 34.91 -14.99 -2.33
N LEU A 160 34.07 -15.84 -2.94
CA LEU A 160 34.45 -17.18 -3.36
C LEU A 160 35.54 -17.15 -4.45
N GLN A 161 35.43 -16.25 -5.43
CA GLN A 161 36.43 -16.05 -6.48
C GLN A 161 37.75 -15.51 -5.92
N PHE A 162 37.71 -14.57 -4.99
CA PHE A 162 38.91 -14.06 -4.33
C PHE A 162 39.61 -15.16 -3.53
N ASN A 163 38.85 -15.96 -2.77
CA ASN A 163 39.39 -17.05 -1.99
C ASN A 163 39.99 -18.17 -2.86
N SER A 164 39.42 -18.46 -4.03
CA SER A 164 40.00 -19.42 -4.97
C SER A 164 41.32 -18.91 -5.54
N LEU A 165 41.38 -17.64 -5.98
CA LEU A 165 42.61 -17.02 -6.48
C LEU A 165 43.72 -16.99 -5.43
N LYS A 166 43.38 -16.67 -4.17
CA LYS A 166 44.33 -16.69 -3.05
C LYS A 166 44.91 -18.09 -2.84
N LYS A 167 44.05 -19.13 -2.83
CA LYS A 167 44.50 -20.52 -2.71
C LYS A 167 45.42 -20.92 -3.86
N THR A 168 45.08 -20.56 -5.10
CA THR A 168 45.91 -20.85 -6.28
C THR A 168 47.28 -20.19 -6.19
N ASN A 169 47.34 -18.91 -5.80
CA ASN A 169 48.60 -18.19 -5.67
C ASN A 169 49.47 -18.76 -4.54
N GLN A 170 48.85 -19.10 -3.40
CA GLN A 170 49.55 -19.72 -2.28
C GLN A 170 50.05 -21.14 -2.62
N SER A 171 49.29 -21.93 -3.38
CA SER A 171 49.77 -23.22 -3.92
C SER A 171 50.91 -23.04 -4.93
N ALA A 172 50.88 -21.99 -5.75
CA ALA A 172 51.95 -21.70 -6.71
C ALA A 172 53.27 -21.33 -6.00
N LEU A 173 53.20 -20.56 -4.90
CA LEU A 173 54.37 -20.26 -4.06
C LEU A 173 54.94 -21.53 -3.39
N LEU A 174 54.10 -22.47 -2.95
CA LEU A 174 54.55 -23.74 -2.38
C LEU A 174 55.21 -24.67 -3.42
N ILE A 175 54.79 -24.60 -4.69
CA ILE A 175 55.41 -25.35 -5.79
C ILE A 175 56.73 -24.70 -6.25
N GLN A 176 56.95 -23.40 -6.01
CA GLN A 176 58.23 -22.73 -6.29
C GLN A 176 59.27 -22.92 -5.17
N LEU A 177 58.87 -23.29 -3.95
CA LEU A 177 59.76 -23.49 -2.81
C LEU A 177 60.68 -24.75 -2.80
N PRO A 178 60.52 -25.82 -3.62
CA PRO A 178 61.50 -26.90 -3.66
C PRO A 178 62.64 -26.66 -4.67
N LYS A 179 62.71 -25.51 -5.35
CA LYS A 179 63.83 -25.20 -6.29
C LYS A 179 65.03 -24.48 -5.66
N TYR A 180 64.98 -24.11 -4.39
CA TYR A 180 66.08 -23.45 -3.67
C TYR A 180 66.45 -24.14 -2.34
N GLY A 181 66.43 -25.47 -2.31
CA GLY A 181 66.79 -26.27 -1.15
C GLY A 181 67.71 -27.44 -1.51
N LEU A 182 69.02 -27.19 -1.43
CA LEU A 182 70.12 -28.15 -1.23
C LEU A 182 70.44 -29.14 -2.38
N SER A 183 71.46 -28.78 -3.17
CA SER A 183 72.35 -29.74 -3.83
C SER A 183 73.19 -30.44 -2.76
N PRO A 184 73.31 -31.79 -2.75
CA PRO A 184 74.24 -32.47 -1.87
C PRO A 184 75.65 -32.22 -2.41
N ALA A 185 76.44 -31.43 -1.69
CA ALA A 185 77.87 -31.33 -1.93
C ALA A 185 78.55 -32.54 -1.27
N VAL A 186 79.43 -33.16 -2.07
CA VAL A 186 80.38 -34.24 -1.77
C VAL A 186 81.23 -33.93 -0.54
#